data_AF-A0AAE3HA89-F1
#
_entry.id   AF-A0AAE3HA89-F1
#
_cell.length_a   1.000
_cell.length_b   1.000
_cell.length_c   1.000
_cell.angle_alpha   90.00
_cell.angle_beta   90.00
_cell.angle_gamma   90.00
#
_symmetry.space_group_name_H-M   'P 1'
#
loop_
_entity.id
_entity.type
_entity.pdbx_description
1 polymer ?
#
loop_
_entity_poly.entity_id
_entity_poly.type
_entity_poly.pdbx_seq_one_letter_code
_entity_poly.pdbx_strand_id
1 'polypeptide(L)'
;MAERFTINTGERKTIKSSFWNGTVDIIYCGISGENTFSIGLLLSKGYQGHGLNLFFPGKATYIMIDRQKFYVHNVTNENITLQLSE
;
A
#
# COMPACT_ATOMS: atom_id res chain seq x y z
N MET A 1 2.13 -3.95 -19.52
CA MET A 1 3.15 -3.83 -18.46
C MET A 1 2.68 -2.77 -17.48
N ALA A 2 2.11 -3.18 -16.34
CA ALA A 2 1.65 -2.23 -15.32
C ALA A 2 2.79 -1.31 -14.83
N GLU A 3 2.50 -0.03 -14.69
CA GLU A 3 3.46 1.01 -14.29
C GLU A 3 3.91 0.82 -12.84
N ARG A 4 5.19 1.07 -12.57
CA ARG A 4 5.74 1.08 -11.21
C ARG A 4 5.49 2.45 -10.60
N PHE A 5 5.14 2.49 -9.33
CA PHE A 5 5.02 3.74 -8.59
C PHE A 5 5.71 3.63 -7.24
N THR A 6 6.21 4.77 -6.77
CA THR A 6 6.84 4.92 -5.47
C THR A 6 5.94 5.74 -4.56
N ILE A 7 5.89 5.37 -3.29
CA ILE A 7 5.18 6.10 -2.22
C ILE A 7 6.20 6.42 -1.16
N ASN A 8 6.40 7.70 -0.85
CA ASN A 8 7.24 8.11 0.28
C ASN A 8 6.50 7.93 1.61
N THR A 9 7.24 7.85 2.71
CA THR A 9 6.65 7.71 4.04
C THR A 9 5.77 8.90 4.37
N GLY A 10 4.51 8.63 4.74
CA GLY A 10 3.47 9.63 4.96
C GLY A 10 2.79 10.14 3.69
N GLU A 11 3.26 9.76 2.50
CA GLU A 11 2.64 10.13 1.24
C GLU A 11 1.37 9.30 1.00
N ARG A 12 0.31 9.96 0.55
CA ARG A 12 -0.95 9.33 0.16
C ARG A 12 -0.95 9.05 -1.34
N LYS A 13 -1.27 7.81 -1.70
CA LYS A 13 -1.50 7.38 -3.07
C LYS A 13 -2.88 6.79 -3.22
N THR A 14 -3.64 7.28 -4.19
CA THR A 14 -4.94 6.70 -4.56
C THR A 14 -4.73 5.60 -5.59
N ILE A 15 -5.21 4.39 -5.31
CA ILE A 15 -5.20 3.25 -6.25
C ILE A 15 -6.64 2.85 -6.59
N LYS A 16 -6.82 2.20 -7.75
CA LYS A 16 -8.13 1.65 -8.13
C LYS A 16 -8.46 0.47 -7.23
N SER A 17 -9.61 0.52 -6.59
CA SER A 17 -10.09 -0.58 -5.75
C SER A 17 -10.51 -1.77 -6.61
N SER A 18 -10.28 -2.98 -6.12
CA SER A 18 -10.88 -4.18 -6.73
C SER A 18 -12.37 -4.30 -6.41
N PHE A 19 -12.86 -3.56 -5.41
CA PHE A 19 -14.24 -3.59 -4.97
C PHE A 19 -15.02 -2.38 -5.53
N TRP A 20 -16.09 -2.66 -6.28
CA TRP A 20 -17.12 -1.68 -6.66
C TRP A 20 -16.64 -0.42 -7.40
N ASN A 21 -15.77 -0.57 -8.42
CA ASN A 21 -15.26 0.55 -9.25
C ASN A 21 -14.74 1.77 -8.45
N GLY A 22 -14.40 1.55 -7.19
CA GLY A 22 -13.98 2.61 -6.28
C GLY A 22 -12.50 2.91 -6.40
N THR A 23 -12.06 3.85 -5.58
CA THR A 23 -10.66 4.08 -5.29
C THR A 23 -10.40 3.83 -3.82
N VAL A 24 -9.21 3.37 -3.49
CA VAL A 24 -8.75 3.28 -2.12
C VAL A 24 -7.47 4.07 -1.97
N ASP A 25 -7.37 4.80 -0.86
CA ASP A 25 -6.18 5.56 -0.53
C ASP A 25 -5.26 4.70 0.33
N ILE A 26 -4.00 4.65 -0.05
CA ILE A 26 -2.94 3.99 0.71
C ILE A 26 -1.89 5.02 1.15
N ILE A 27 -1.33 4.80 2.33
CA ILE A 27 -0.22 5.57 2.87
C ILE A 27 0.89 4.61 3.25
N TYR A 28 2.11 4.88 2.82
CA TYR A 28 3.26 4.15 3.31
C TYR A 28 3.68 4.68 4.69
N CYS A 29 3.78 3.80 5.69
CA CYS A 29 4.06 4.18 7.07
C CYS A 29 5.52 3.91 7.48
N GLY A 30 6.39 3.49 6.55
CA GLY A 30 7.77 3.10 6.85
C GLY A 30 7.89 1.69 7.43
N ILE A 31 9.09 1.39 7.96
CA ILE A 31 9.40 0.11 8.61
C ILE A 31 9.14 0.26 10.12
N SER A 32 8.18 -0.51 10.63
CA SER A 32 7.93 -0.66 12.07
C SER A 32 8.75 -1.84 12.63
N GLY A 33 9.77 -1.55 13.44
CA GLY A 33 10.63 -2.58 14.04
C GLY A 33 11.74 -3.10 13.11
N GLU A 34 12.32 -4.25 13.41
CA GLU A 34 13.58 -4.69 12.77
C GLU A 34 13.46 -5.04 11.28
N ASN A 35 12.30 -5.49 10.79
CA ASN A 35 12.14 -5.89 9.39
C ASN A 35 10.67 -6.03 8.94
N THR A 36 9.78 -5.17 9.42
CA THR A 36 8.35 -5.20 9.03
C THR A 36 7.93 -3.83 8.56
N PHE A 37 7.39 -3.69 7.36
CA PHE A 37 6.86 -2.43 6.86
C PHE A 37 5.35 -2.36 6.99
N SER A 38 4.82 -1.13 7.04
CA SER A 38 3.41 -0.89 7.22
C SER A 38 2.83 -0.05 6.09
N ILE A 39 1.61 -0.40 5.67
CA ILE A 39 0.78 0.38 4.74
C ILE A 39 -0.57 0.63 5.42
N GLY A 40 -0.93 1.90 5.56
CA GLY A 40 -2.25 2.33 6.00
C GLY A 40 -3.22 2.36 4.83
N LEU A 41 -4.36 1.67 4.95
CA LEU A 41 -5.50 1.76 4.06
C LEU A 41 -6.51 2.74 4.64
N LEU A 42 -6.85 3.78 3.89
CA LEU A 42 -7.87 4.75 4.25
C LEU A 42 -9.15 4.40 3.50
N LEU A 43 -10.10 3.84 4.24
CA LEU A 43 -11.41 3.46 3.75
C LEU A 43 -12.41 4.50 4.24
N SER A 44 -12.90 5.38 3.36
CA SER A 44 -13.97 6.31 3.68
C SER A 44 -15.30 5.83 3.10
N LYS A 45 -16.36 5.89 3.91
CA LYS A 45 -17.75 5.74 3.46
C LYS A 45 -18.58 6.87 4.08
N GLY A 46 -18.95 7.86 3.25
CA GLY A 46 -19.71 9.02 3.71
C GLY A 46 -18.96 9.84 4.75
N TYR A 47 -19.58 10.10 5.90
CA TYR A 47 -18.99 10.88 7.00
C TYR A 47 -18.11 10.06 7.96
N GLN A 48 -17.93 8.76 7.71
CA GLN A 48 -17.10 7.88 8.54
C GLN A 48 -15.86 7.44 7.77
N GLY A 49 -14.70 7.61 8.41
CA GLY A 49 -13.41 7.14 7.92
C GLY A 49 -12.89 6.01 8.79
N HIS A 50 -12.48 4.91 8.16
CA HIS A 50 -11.78 3.80 8.80
C HIS A 50 -10.36 3.75 8.28
N GLY A 51 -9.38 3.69 9.18
CA GLY A 51 -7.98 3.43 8.86
C GLY A 51 -7.63 2.00 9.24
N LEU A 52 -7.04 1.24 8.31
CA LEU A 52 -6.57 -0.11 8.58
C LEU A 52 -5.07 -0.19 8.27
N ASN A 53 -4.27 -0.49 9.30
CA ASN A 53 -2.83 -0.68 9.12
C ASN A 53 -2.55 -2.14 8.79
N LEU A 54 -1.93 -2.36 7.63
CA LEU A 54 -1.42 -3.65 7.19
C LEU A 54 0.08 -3.72 7.46
N PHE A 55 0.52 -4.83 8.02
CA PHE A 55 1.93 -5.10 8.31
C PHE A 55 2.45 -6.22 7.42
N PHE A 56 3.62 -6.02 6.83
CA PHE A 56 4.22 -6.94 5.88
C PHE A 56 5.70 -7.18 6.20
N PRO A 57 6.22 -8.39 5.97
CA PRO A 57 7.66 -8.66 6.11
C PRO A 57 8.49 -7.82 5.13
N GLY A 58 9.61 -7.25 5.57
CA GLY A 58 10.51 -6.43 4.75
C GLY A 58 11.10 -7.14 3.53
N LYS A 59 11.11 -8.47 3.53
CA LYS A 59 11.57 -9.31 2.41
C LYS A 59 10.43 -9.85 1.53
N ALA A 60 9.20 -9.35 1.71
CA ALA A 60 8.07 -9.76 0.89
C ALA A 60 8.30 -9.38 -0.57
N THR A 61 8.16 -10.35 -1.48
CA THR A 61 8.27 -10.12 -2.94
C THR A 61 6.96 -9.61 -3.54
N TYR A 62 5.84 -9.85 -2.87
CA TYR A 62 4.54 -9.30 -3.20
C TYR A 62 3.70 -9.09 -1.94
N ILE A 63 2.71 -8.22 -2.06
CA ILE A 63 1.71 -7.93 -1.04
C ILE A 63 0.32 -7.89 -1.65
N MET A 64 -0.69 -8.16 -0.83
CA MET A 64 -2.09 -8.04 -1.21
C MET A 64 -2.67 -6.78 -0.58
N ILE A 65 -3.14 -5.86 -1.41
CA ILE A 65 -3.82 -4.64 -0.98
C ILE A 65 -5.16 -4.62 -1.70
N ASP A 66 -6.26 -4.58 -0.95
CA ASP A 66 -7.61 -4.55 -1.51
C ASP A 66 -7.86 -5.63 -2.60
N ARG A 67 -7.48 -6.88 -2.30
CA ARG A 67 -7.56 -8.06 -3.20
C ARG A 67 -6.72 -7.96 -4.48
N GLN A 68 -5.94 -6.91 -4.67
CA GLN A 68 -4.97 -6.78 -5.75
C GLN A 68 -3.59 -7.19 -5.28
N LYS A 69 -2.87 -7.90 -6.14
CA LYS A 69 -1.49 -8.30 -5.89
C LYS A 69 -0.55 -7.22 -6.41
N PHE A 70 0.33 -6.74 -5.54
CA PHE A 70 1.41 -5.82 -5.91
C PHE A 70 2.76 -6.49 -5.71
N TYR A 71 3.63 -6.45 -6.71
CA TYR A 71 5.03 -6.79 -6.56
C TYR A 71 5.77 -5.68 -5.84
N VAL A 72 6.59 -6.06 -4.88
CA VAL A 72 7.42 -5.15 -4.09
C VAL A 72 8.81 -5.14 -4.71
N HIS A 73 9.23 -3.99 -5.21
CA HIS A 73 10.54 -3.83 -5.87
C HIS A 73 11.61 -3.27 -4.94
N ASN A 74 11.22 -2.33 -4.07
CA ASN A 74 12.11 -1.71 -3.11
C ASN A 74 11.33 -1.30 -1.86
N VAL A 75 11.92 -1.48 -0.69
CA VAL A 75 11.36 -1.08 0.62
C VAL A 75 12.48 -0.46 1.43
N THR A 76 12.29 0.79 1.83
CA THR A 76 13.19 1.52 2.74
C THR A 76 12.37 2.22 3.81
N ASN A 77 13.01 2.80 4.82
CA ASN A 77 12.30 3.62 5.80
C ASN A 77 11.63 4.87 5.21
N GLU A 78 12.08 5.31 4.04
CA GLU A 78 11.67 6.58 3.43
C GLU A 78 10.65 6.37 2.31
N ASN A 79 10.66 5.21 1.65
CA ASN A 79 9.79 4.94 0.52
C ASN A 79 9.60 3.43 0.25
N ILE A 80 8.56 3.14 -0.52
CA ILE A 80 8.28 1.83 -1.09
C ILE A 80 7.98 1.96 -2.59
N THR A 81 8.47 1.03 -3.40
CA THR A 81 8.16 0.94 -4.83
C THR A 81 7.33 -0.31 -5.12
N LEU A 82 6.13 -0.10 -5.68
CA LEU A 82 5.15 -1.13 -5.97
C LEU A 82 4.83 -1.21 -7.47
N GLN A 83 4.43 -2.39 -7.91
CA GLN A 83 3.94 -2.64 -9.27
C GLN A 83 2.71 -3.53 -9.20
N LEU A 84 1.61 -3.14 -9.82
CA LEU A 84 0.42 -4.00 -9.90
C LEU A 84 0.76 -5.27 -10.72
N SER A 85 0.42 -6.44 -10.19
CA SER A 85 0.40 -7.68 -10.97
C SER A 85 -0.83 -7.62 -11.87
N GLU A 86 -0.62 -7.62 -13.18
CA GLU A 86 -1.70 -7.61 -14.19
C GLU A 86 -2.78 -8.66 -13.92
#